data_AF-A0A2M7H0R8-F1
#
_entry.id   AF-A0A2M7H0R8-F1
#
_cell.length_a   1.000
_cell.length_b   1.000
_cell.length_c   1.000
_cell.angle_alpha   90.00
_cell.angle_beta   90.00
_cell.angle_gamma   90.00
#
_symmetry.space_group_name_H-M   'P 1'
#
loop_
_entity.id
_entity.type
_entity.pdbx_description
1 polymer ?
#
loop_
_entity_poly.entity_id
_entity_poly.type
_entity_poly.pdbx_seq_one_letter_code
_entity_poly.pdbx_strand_id
1 'polypeptide(L)'
;MPAKEFRKGDFIATPLPLENQIDSPILLNYSAVKTEPKVFRPFKKIDKFVFRPDLLRLLGYYLAEGCILYNRARRDKKLKYPCGVSFIFNINEKSYIEDIKKIISQNFGKLNIKIIKKPEHETTIVAIYSKSLAEYIKYLCGSMADKKRLSTELLNLKPSLQKEILKGFFRGDGQLRKRLQNALGSDKRGNRYCASTVSEDLAHQLYWLLLRNEIKCTLRKSSSKTKGDKYAYFIEVFGKEINKLEDKQLVNPQKQGYKSFIYKNWLFEPIRKIKKYKFKGSIYNLKVKNDDSYVANAIGVHNCAAGTGAFLDAQAFRLGIPVERFGEIALKSKKPTTIGARCTIFAESDMIHKQQIGHSPEDIVAGLCQGLARNFLSNVARGKNIQPPIVFLGGVSENKGMREAFEGALGQEIVVPEYNTVMGAFGAALLVKKNPPSKTKFLGFEISDKNIRCTSFQCQGCPNRCEVIEARIEGKVMARWGDRCGKWSNLNVNST
;
A
#
# COMPACT_ATOMS: atom_id res chain seq x y z
N MET A 1 -11.11 -5.81 -15.41
CA MET A 1 -11.92 -7.02 -15.62
C MET A 1 -12.85 -7.21 -14.42
N PRO A 2 -14.16 -7.39 -14.61
CA PRO A 2 -15.12 -7.63 -13.54
C PRO A 2 -14.78 -8.87 -12.70
N ALA A 3 -15.06 -8.82 -11.39
CA ALA A 3 -14.74 -9.91 -10.47
C ALA A 3 -15.36 -11.28 -10.86
N LYS A 4 -16.52 -11.26 -11.54
CA LYS A 4 -17.23 -12.45 -12.03
C LYS A 4 -16.51 -13.17 -13.18
N GLU A 5 -15.63 -12.46 -13.90
CA GLU A 5 -15.00 -12.96 -15.14
C GLU A 5 -13.66 -13.62 -14.88
N PHE A 6 -13.07 -13.41 -13.70
CA PHE A 6 -11.85 -14.11 -13.32
C PHE A 6 -12.04 -15.63 -13.37
N ARG A 7 -11.06 -16.28 -13.97
CA ARG A 7 -10.93 -17.73 -14.07
C ARG A 7 -9.65 -18.16 -13.36
N LYS A 8 -9.62 -19.44 -12.98
CA LYS A 8 -8.38 -20.06 -12.48
C LYS A 8 -7.32 -19.99 -13.58
N GLY A 9 -6.15 -19.43 -13.28
CA GLY A 9 -5.07 -19.21 -14.24
C GLY A 9 -4.90 -17.75 -14.68
N ASP A 10 -5.94 -16.92 -14.58
CA ASP A 10 -5.80 -15.48 -14.77
C ASP A 10 -4.87 -14.88 -13.72
N PHE A 11 -4.31 -13.71 -14.00
CA PHE A 11 -3.34 -13.08 -13.11
C PHE A 11 -3.95 -12.00 -12.23
N ILE A 12 -3.56 -12.00 -10.97
CA ILE A 12 -3.68 -10.83 -10.08
C ILE A 12 -2.36 -10.08 -10.06
N ALA A 13 -2.44 -8.75 -9.91
CA ALA A 13 -1.28 -7.87 -9.88
C ALA A 13 -1.10 -7.29 -8.48
N THR A 14 0.09 -7.48 -7.93
CA THR A 14 0.53 -6.92 -6.65
C THR A 14 1.57 -5.85 -6.92
N PRO A 15 1.33 -4.58 -6.58
CA PRO A 15 2.32 -3.54 -6.82
C PRO A 15 3.51 -3.72 -5.88
N LEU A 16 4.71 -3.52 -6.41
CA LEU A 16 5.96 -3.50 -5.66
C LEU A 16 6.17 -2.06 -5.16
N PRO A 17 6.17 -1.81 -3.84
CA PRO A 17 6.34 -0.47 -3.31
C PRO A 17 7.80 -0.05 -3.43
N LEU A 18 8.19 0.50 -4.58
CA LEU A 18 9.56 0.91 -4.91
C LEU A 18 9.79 2.42 -4.76
N GLU A 19 8.72 3.20 -4.61
CA GLU A 19 8.76 4.65 -4.42
C GLU A 19 9.06 5.01 -2.95
N ASN A 20 9.81 6.09 -2.73
CA ASN A 20 10.42 6.52 -1.46
C ASN A 20 11.68 5.73 -1.04
N GLN A 21 12.75 5.90 -1.81
CA GLN A 21 14.09 5.43 -1.45
C GLN A 21 14.88 6.60 -0.89
N ILE A 22 15.25 6.54 0.39
CA ILE A 22 16.14 7.55 0.97
C ILE A 22 17.57 7.17 0.59
N ASP A 23 18.23 8.02 -0.20
CA ASP A 23 19.57 7.78 -0.74
C ASP A 23 20.69 7.95 0.29
N SER A 24 20.47 8.80 1.30
CA SER A 24 21.47 9.18 2.29
C SER A 24 21.53 8.22 3.47
N PRO A 25 22.69 8.08 4.15
CA PRO A 25 22.78 7.33 5.40
C PRO A 25 21.83 7.93 6.43
N ILE A 26 20.73 7.24 6.70
CA ILE A 26 19.79 7.64 7.73
C ILE A 26 20.49 7.45 9.06
N LEU A 27 20.44 8.52 9.84
CA LEU A 27 21.04 8.58 11.16
C LEU A 27 19.95 8.94 12.17
N LEU A 28 19.79 8.08 13.15
CA LEU A 28 18.81 8.25 14.21
C LEU A 28 19.50 8.75 15.47
N ASN A 29 19.09 9.93 15.93
CA ASN A 29 19.60 10.52 17.16
C ASN A 29 18.96 9.86 18.37
N TYR A 30 19.76 9.65 19.42
CA TYR A 30 19.30 8.97 20.63
C TYR A 30 18.15 9.72 21.34
N SER A 31 18.12 11.05 21.22
CA SER A 31 17.04 11.88 21.77
C SER A 31 15.66 11.51 21.24
N ALA A 32 15.56 10.96 20.03
CA ALA A 32 14.29 10.56 19.42
C ALA A 32 13.76 9.21 19.93
N VAL A 33 14.63 8.39 20.55
CA VAL A 33 14.31 7.00 20.92
C VAL A 33 14.46 6.69 22.41
N LYS A 34 15.14 7.56 23.16
CA LYS A 34 15.36 7.34 24.60
C LYS A 34 14.01 7.18 25.30
N THR A 35 13.89 6.16 26.15
CA THR A 35 12.72 6.07 27.03
C THR A 35 12.93 7.03 28.20
N GLU A 36 11.91 7.80 28.60
CA GLU A 36 12.01 8.61 29.81
C GLU A 36 11.85 7.72 31.04
N PRO A 37 12.96 7.48 31.76
CA PRO A 37 12.91 7.67 33.20
C PRO A 37 14.09 8.53 33.66
N LYS A 38 13.79 9.60 34.41
CA LYS A 38 14.69 10.63 34.98
C LYS A 38 15.84 10.10 35.89
N VAL A 39 16.19 8.81 35.86
CA VAL A 39 16.91 8.15 36.96
C VAL A 39 18.25 7.49 36.58
N PHE A 40 18.61 7.33 35.28
CA PHE A 40 19.84 6.60 34.94
C PHE A 40 20.65 7.19 33.77
N ARG A 41 21.91 7.57 34.06
CA ARG A 41 22.93 7.91 33.06
C ARG A 41 23.55 6.61 32.50
N PRO A 42 23.61 6.40 31.17
CA PRO A 42 24.24 5.23 30.56
C PRO A 42 25.77 5.25 30.72
N PHE A 43 26.39 4.09 30.93
CA PHE A 43 27.85 3.92 31.12
C PHE A 43 28.66 4.26 29.84
N LYS A 44 28.09 4.01 28.65
CA LYS A 44 28.60 4.44 27.35
C LYS A 44 27.41 4.82 26.46
N LYS A 45 27.34 6.10 26.05
CA LYS A 45 26.20 6.64 25.32
C LYS A 45 26.41 6.46 23.82
N ILE A 46 25.49 5.77 23.16
CA ILE A 46 25.44 5.72 21.70
C ILE A 46 24.57 6.90 21.27
N ASP A 47 25.18 8.03 20.96
CA ASP A 47 24.42 9.26 20.65
C ASP A 47 23.68 9.16 19.31
N LYS A 48 24.21 8.34 18.40
CA LYS A 48 23.76 8.22 17.02
C LYS A 48 23.77 6.76 16.57
N PHE A 49 22.69 6.30 15.96
CA PHE A 49 22.62 5.00 15.29
C PHE A 49 22.60 5.21 13.78
N VAL A 50 23.65 4.74 13.09
CA VAL A 50 23.83 4.88 11.64
C VAL A 50 23.30 3.63 10.95
N PHE A 51 22.47 3.77 9.94
CA PHE A 51 21.87 2.62 9.24
C PHE A 51 22.86 2.00 8.25
N ARG A 52 23.90 1.35 8.77
CA ARG A 52 24.91 0.62 8.00
C ARG A 52 24.45 -0.81 7.69
N PRO A 53 24.89 -1.41 6.56
CA PRO A 53 24.52 -2.78 6.17
C PRO A 53 24.64 -3.81 7.30
N ASP A 54 25.75 -3.79 8.01
CA ASP A 54 26.09 -4.72 9.09
C ASP A 54 25.21 -4.53 10.35
N LEU A 55 24.89 -3.29 10.73
CA LEU A 55 23.95 -2.99 11.80
C LEU A 55 22.51 -3.37 11.44
N LEU A 56 22.11 -3.22 10.18
CA LEU A 56 20.81 -3.68 9.69
C LEU A 56 20.73 -5.22 9.74
N ARG A 57 21.83 -5.91 9.45
CA ARG A 57 21.93 -7.37 9.64
C ARG A 57 21.78 -7.78 11.11
N LEU A 58 22.35 -7.01 12.05
CA LEU A 58 22.12 -7.21 13.48
C LEU A 58 20.64 -7.06 13.87
N LEU A 59 19.91 -6.11 13.28
CA LEU A 59 18.46 -6.00 13.48
C LEU A 59 17.72 -7.23 12.97
N GLY A 60 18.16 -7.80 11.84
CA GLY A 60 17.65 -9.08 11.33
C GLY A 60 17.82 -10.22 12.34
N TYR A 61 19.02 -10.39 12.90
CA TYR A 61 19.27 -11.36 13.97
C TYR A 61 18.39 -11.10 15.19
N TYR A 62 18.15 -9.83 15.54
CA TYR A 62 17.28 -9.50 16.66
C TYR A 62 15.82 -9.90 16.37
N LEU A 63 15.34 -9.66 15.16
CA LEU A 63 13.97 -9.99 14.77
C LEU A 63 13.72 -11.50 14.79
N ALA A 64 14.72 -12.31 14.43
CA ALA A 64 14.69 -13.75 14.58
C ALA A 64 14.84 -14.16 16.07
N GLU A 65 16.05 -14.07 16.60
CA GLU A 65 16.46 -14.73 17.85
C GLU A 65 16.70 -13.76 19.01
N GLY A 66 16.40 -12.48 18.82
CA GLY A 66 16.67 -11.43 19.79
C GLY A 66 15.58 -11.24 20.85
N CYS A 67 16.00 -10.85 22.05
CA CYS A 67 15.17 -10.39 23.14
C CYS A 67 15.78 -9.14 23.81
N ILE A 68 14.93 -8.23 24.30
CA ILE A 68 15.37 -7.09 25.12
C ILE A 68 15.51 -7.56 26.56
N LEU A 69 16.68 -7.32 27.15
CA LEU A 69 16.93 -7.54 28.56
C LEU A 69 16.42 -6.33 29.36
N TYR A 70 15.75 -6.60 30.47
CA TYR A 70 15.19 -5.58 31.35
C TYR A 70 15.76 -5.71 32.77
N ASN A 71 16.12 -4.57 33.36
CA ASN A 71 16.40 -4.45 34.79
C ASN A 71 15.26 -3.70 35.49
N ARG A 72 15.16 -3.88 36.81
CA ARG A 72 14.24 -3.11 37.66
C ARG A 72 14.94 -1.88 38.20
N ALA A 73 14.22 -0.76 38.30
CA ALA A 73 14.78 0.44 38.91
C ALA A 73 15.00 0.22 40.42
N ARG A 74 16.08 0.80 40.95
CA ARG A 74 16.46 0.62 42.37
C ARG A 74 15.46 1.24 43.34
N ARG A 75 14.87 2.39 42.95
CA ARG A 75 13.89 3.15 43.75
C ARG A 75 12.44 2.70 43.54
N ASP A 76 12.13 2.10 42.39
CA ASP A 76 10.80 1.56 42.08
C ASP A 76 10.94 0.21 41.39
N LYS A 77 10.68 -0.87 42.15
CA LYS A 77 10.80 -2.25 41.65
C LYS A 77 9.74 -2.60 40.60
N LYS A 78 8.65 -1.82 40.45
CA LYS A 78 7.63 -2.00 39.40
C LYS A 78 8.12 -1.46 38.05
N LEU A 79 8.99 -0.45 38.08
CA LEU A 79 9.54 0.16 36.87
C LEU A 79 10.65 -0.72 36.27
N LYS A 80 10.43 -1.22 35.05
CA LYS A 80 11.44 -1.94 34.25
C LYS A 80 12.01 -1.03 33.17
N TYR A 81 13.32 -1.11 32.94
CA TYR A 81 14.00 -0.38 31.86
C TYR A 81 14.89 -1.32 31.04
N PRO A 82 15.03 -1.09 29.73
CA PRO A 82 15.91 -1.88 28.88
C PRO A 82 17.37 -1.68 29.30
N CYS A 83 18.10 -2.78 29.53
CA CYS A 83 19.50 -2.77 29.97
C CYS A 83 20.45 -3.42 28.96
N GLY A 84 19.93 -4.16 27.99
CA GLY A 84 20.73 -4.83 26.98
C GLY A 84 19.87 -5.61 25.99
N VAL A 85 20.55 -6.35 25.12
CA VAL A 85 19.96 -7.19 24.09
C VAL A 85 20.61 -8.55 24.16
N SER A 86 19.82 -9.61 24.08
CA SER A 86 20.31 -10.99 24.02
C SER A 86 19.86 -11.68 22.75
N PHE A 87 20.70 -12.55 22.21
CA PHE A 87 20.40 -13.45 21.10
C PHE A 87 20.58 -14.89 21.55
N ILE A 88 19.73 -15.79 21.08
CA ILE A 88 19.78 -17.21 21.41
C ILE A 88 20.00 -17.98 20.11
N PHE A 89 21.12 -18.68 20.00
CA PHE A 89 21.44 -19.50 18.82
C PHE A 89 21.67 -20.94 19.23
N ASN A 90 21.59 -21.86 18.27
CA ASN A 90 22.08 -23.21 18.48
C ASN A 90 23.62 -23.20 18.62
N ILE A 91 24.17 -24.13 19.40
CA ILE A 91 25.62 -24.24 19.66
C ILE A 91 26.46 -24.44 18.39
N ASN A 92 25.85 -24.94 17.32
CA ASN A 92 26.50 -25.15 16.02
C ASN A 92 26.55 -23.88 15.15
N GLU A 93 25.78 -22.85 15.48
CA GLU A 93 25.66 -21.60 14.70
C GLU A 93 26.77 -20.58 15.02
N LYS A 94 28.01 -21.07 15.13
CA LYS A 94 29.18 -20.28 15.53
C LYS A 94 29.43 -19.07 14.61
N SER A 95 29.14 -19.21 13.32
CA SER A 95 29.35 -18.14 12.33
C SER A 95 28.51 -16.89 12.60
N TYR A 96 27.27 -17.05 13.08
CA TYR A 96 26.39 -15.92 13.38
C TYR A 96 26.83 -15.19 14.65
N ILE A 97 27.33 -15.93 15.63
CA ILE A 97 27.92 -15.37 16.86
C ILE A 97 29.16 -14.54 16.53
N GLU A 98 30.05 -15.05 15.68
CA GLU A 98 31.23 -14.31 15.23
C GLU A 98 30.86 -13.07 14.40
N ASP A 99 29.82 -13.15 13.56
CA ASP A 99 29.31 -11.99 12.83
C ASP A 99 28.78 -10.90 13.78
N ILE A 100 28.00 -11.27 14.81
CA ILE A 100 27.52 -10.32 15.83
C ILE A 100 28.70 -9.68 16.57
N LYS A 101 29.71 -10.45 16.98
CA LYS A 101 30.91 -9.89 17.62
C LYS A 101 31.60 -8.86 16.73
N LYS A 102 31.75 -9.17 15.44
CA LYS A 102 32.36 -8.29 14.44
C LYS A 102 31.55 -7.02 14.24
N ILE A 103 30.23 -7.13 14.07
CA ILE A 103 29.34 -5.97 13.90
C ILE A 103 29.46 -5.02 15.11
N ILE A 104 29.46 -5.58 16.32
CA ILE A 104 29.52 -4.79 17.55
C ILE A 104 30.89 -4.12 17.72
N SER A 105 31.98 -4.84 17.48
CA SER A 105 33.33 -4.28 17.61
C SER A 105 33.59 -3.17 16.60
N GLN A 106 33.12 -3.33 15.36
CA GLN A 106 33.30 -2.36 14.27
C GLN A 106 32.46 -1.08 14.47
N ASN A 107 31.26 -1.19 15.05
CA ASN A 107 30.34 -0.03 15.14
C ASN A 107 30.35 0.67 16.50
N PHE A 108 30.62 -0.04 17.59
CA PHE A 108 30.48 0.49 18.95
C PHE A 108 31.73 0.33 19.82
N GLY A 109 32.81 -0.25 19.26
CA GLY A 109 34.07 -0.51 19.97
C GLY A 109 33.93 -1.59 21.05
N LYS A 110 34.64 -1.43 22.18
CA LYS A 110 34.61 -2.36 23.32
C LYS A 110 33.28 -2.32 24.10
N LEU A 111 32.15 -2.70 23.49
CA LEU A 111 30.95 -3.08 24.25
C LEU A 111 31.16 -4.46 24.88
N ASN A 112 30.67 -4.64 26.10
CA ASN A 112 30.79 -5.92 26.81
C ASN A 112 29.79 -6.94 26.22
N ILE A 113 30.31 -7.96 25.55
CA ILE A 113 29.56 -9.09 25.03
C ILE A 113 29.82 -10.29 25.95
N LYS A 114 28.78 -10.77 26.62
CA LYS A 114 28.82 -11.98 27.43
C LYS A 114 28.28 -13.16 26.61
N ILE A 115 29.07 -14.23 26.51
CA ILE A 115 28.69 -15.46 25.81
C ILE A 115 28.53 -16.56 26.83
N ILE A 116 27.35 -17.17 26.87
CA ILE A 116 27.01 -18.24 27.80
C ILE A 116 26.63 -19.45 26.95
N LYS A 117 27.45 -20.49 26.97
CA LYS A 117 27.14 -21.76 26.33
C LYS A 117 26.36 -22.63 27.33
N LYS A 118 25.27 -23.24 26.86
CA LYS A 118 24.44 -24.19 27.61
C LYS A 118 24.35 -25.49 26.81
N PRO A 119 25.37 -26.38 26.90
CA PRO A 119 25.42 -27.62 26.14
C PRO A 119 24.20 -28.51 26.37
N GLU A 120 23.65 -28.51 27.59
CA GLU A 120 22.46 -29.28 28.00
C GLU A 120 21.19 -28.92 27.23
N HIS A 121 21.15 -27.75 26.62
CA HIS A 121 20.05 -27.28 25.79
C HIS A 121 20.46 -27.02 24.34
N GLU A 122 21.68 -27.41 23.95
CA GLU A 122 22.28 -27.12 22.65
C GLU A 122 22.24 -25.64 22.27
N THR A 123 22.25 -24.73 23.25
CA THR A 123 22.08 -23.29 23.02
C THR A 123 23.31 -22.48 23.41
N THR A 124 23.50 -21.35 22.72
CA THR A 124 24.45 -20.31 23.10
C THR A 124 23.73 -18.98 23.19
N ILE A 125 23.84 -18.33 24.35
CA ILE A 125 23.26 -17.01 24.61
C ILE A 125 24.36 -15.97 24.42
N VAL A 126 24.11 -14.99 23.55
CA VAL A 126 24.97 -13.83 23.34
C VAL A 126 24.26 -12.60 23.92
N ALA A 127 24.77 -12.06 25.03
CA ALA A 127 24.20 -10.90 25.71
C ALA A 127 25.09 -9.67 25.57
N ILE A 128 24.52 -8.57 25.10
CA ILE A 128 25.19 -7.27 24.94
C ILE A 128 24.55 -6.28 25.90
N TYR A 129 25.32 -5.85 26.91
CA TYR A 129 24.82 -4.94 27.93
C TYR A 129 25.04 -3.48 27.52
N SER A 130 24.01 -2.90 26.89
CA SER A 130 23.96 -1.49 26.54
C SER A 130 22.52 -0.99 26.54
N LYS A 131 22.20 -0.07 27.45
CA LYS A 131 20.89 0.58 27.52
C LYS A 131 20.56 1.31 26.21
N SER A 132 21.51 2.06 25.67
CA SER A 132 21.30 2.87 24.46
C SER A 132 21.01 1.98 23.25
N LEU A 133 21.78 0.92 23.04
CA LEU A 133 21.53 -0.05 21.97
C LEU A 133 20.18 -0.74 22.12
N ALA A 134 19.83 -1.16 23.34
CA ALA A 134 18.55 -1.80 23.61
C ALA A 134 17.35 -0.89 23.33
N GLU A 135 17.46 0.42 23.59
CA GLU A 135 16.42 1.39 23.28
C GLU A 135 16.29 1.65 21.77
N TYR A 136 17.40 1.75 21.03
CA TYR A 136 17.36 1.82 19.57
C TYR A 136 16.68 0.60 18.97
N ILE A 137 17.12 -0.61 19.35
CA ILE A 137 16.54 -1.84 18.82
C ILE A 137 15.06 -1.96 19.21
N LYS A 138 14.69 -1.62 20.45
CA LYS A 138 13.29 -1.62 20.87
C LYS A 138 12.42 -0.64 20.07
N TYR A 139 12.93 0.55 19.78
CA TYR A 139 12.24 1.54 18.95
C TYR A 139 12.08 1.04 17.51
N LEU A 140 13.19 0.60 16.91
CA LEU A 140 13.26 0.20 15.51
C LEU A 140 12.52 -1.11 15.22
N CYS A 141 12.60 -2.07 16.15
CA CYS A 141 12.20 -3.44 15.94
C CYS A 141 11.06 -3.92 16.86
N GLY A 142 10.62 -3.11 17.82
CA GLY A 142 9.68 -3.54 18.86
C GLY A 142 10.32 -4.42 19.93
N SER A 143 9.48 -5.01 20.80
CA SER A 143 9.92 -5.95 21.85
C SER A 143 8.80 -6.93 22.15
N MET A 144 9.13 -8.18 22.51
CA MET A 144 8.23 -9.34 22.52
C MET A 144 7.95 -9.90 21.12
N ALA A 145 7.87 -11.22 21.01
CA ALA A 145 7.80 -11.92 19.71
C ALA A 145 6.61 -11.48 18.84
N ASP A 146 5.45 -11.25 19.43
CA ASP A 146 4.21 -10.84 18.76
C ASP A 146 4.16 -9.34 18.43
N LYS A 147 5.04 -8.54 19.04
CA LYS A 147 5.12 -7.08 18.86
C LYS A 147 6.40 -6.66 18.13
N LYS A 148 7.22 -7.62 17.69
CA LYS A 148 8.33 -7.37 16.78
C LYS A 148 7.77 -6.81 15.48
N ARG A 149 8.41 -5.80 14.92
CA ARG A 149 7.99 -5.11 13.69
C ARG A 149 9.19 -4.37 13.12
N LEU A 150 9.06 -3.76 11.95
CA LEU A 150 9.99 -2.79 11.41
C LEU A 150 9.36 -1.40 11.55
N SER A 151 10.14 -0.46 12.07
CA SER A 151 9.80 0.97 12.09
C SER A 151 9.72 1.55 10.67
N THR A 152 9.03 2.68 10.52
CA THR A 152 8.85 3.37 9.23
C THR A 152 10.20 3.73 8.59
N GLU A 153 11.19 4.09 9.40
CA GLU A 153 12.54 4.40 8.95
C GLU A 153 13.22 3.21 8.27
N LEU A 154 12.96 1.99 8.75
CA LEU A 154 13.48 0.76 8.12
C LEU A 154 12.69 0.36 6.86
N LEU A 155 11.38 0.60 6.86
CA LEU A 155 10.51 0.30 5.71
C LEU A 155 10.79 1.21 4.50
N ASN A 156 11.30 2.42 4.73
CA ASN A 156 11.66 3.38 3.68
C ASN A 156 13.13 3.27 3.22
N LEU A 157 13.88 2.29 3.73
CA LEU A 157 15.24 2.04 3.25
C LEU A 157 15.26 1.52 1.81
N LYS A 158 16.36 1.78 1.12
CA LYS A 158 16.67 1.14 -0.16
C LYS A 158 16.56 -0.38 -0.07
N PRO A 159 16.06 -1.07 -1.12
CA PRO A 159 15.96 -2.53 -1.12
C PRO A 159 17.27 -3.24 -0.73
N SER A 160 18.42 -2.77 -1.23
CA SER A 160 19.74 -3.33 -0.92
C SER A 160 20.10 -3.29 0.57
N LEU A 161 19.70 -2.24 1.30
CA LEU A 161 19.89 -2.14 2.76
C LEU A 161 18.88 -3.01 3.51
N GLN A 162 17.63 -3.07 3.03
CA GLN A 162 16.61 -3.95 3.59
C GLN A 162 16.99 -5.43 3.44
N LYS A 163 17.73 -5.77 2.39
CA LYS A 163 18.28 -7.10 2.16
C LYS A 163 19.15 -7.59 3.32
N GLU A 164 19.90 -6.71 3.98
CA GLU A 164 20.72 -7.10 5.13
C GLU A 164 19.85 -7.49 6.35
N ILE A 165 18.71 -6.81 6.56
CA ILE A 165 17.72 -7.21 7.57
C ILE A 165 17.19 -8.61 7.25
N LEU A 166 16.83 -8.86 5.99
CA LEU A 166 16.37 -10.17 5.52
C LEU A 166 17.42 -11.26 5.74
N LYS A 167 18.69 -10.98 5.40
CA LYS A 167 19.82 -11.91 5.65
C LYS A 167 19.91 -12.27 7.13
N GLY A 168 19.96 -11.29 8.03
CA GLY A 168 20.05 -11.54 9.47
C GLY A 168 18.86 -12.36 9.99
N PHE A 169 17.64 -12.04 9.52
CA PHE A 169 16.43 -12.75 9.93
C PHE A 169 16.43 -14.22 9.48
N PHE A 170 16.70 -14.47 8.19
CA PHE A 170 16.73 -15.84 7.64
C PHE A 170 17.92 -16.65 8.17
N ARG A 171 19.06 -16.03 8.49
CA ARG A 171 20.15 -16.74 9.17
C ARG A 171 19.77 -17.22 10.55
N GLY A 172 19.03 -16.39 11.32
CA GLY A 172 18.58 -16.75 12.66
C GLY A 172 17.45 -17.79 12.68
N ASP A 173 16.31 -17.48 12.07
CA ASP A 173 15.10 -18.32 12.18
C ASP A 173 14.91 -19.26 10.97
N GLY A 174 15.62 -19.00 9.87
CA GLY A 174 15.41 -19.70 8.63
C GLY A 174 15.94 -21.13 8.64
N GLN A 175 15.10 -22.08 8.22
CA GLN A 175 15.47 -23.47 7.96
C GLN A 175 15.52 -23.75 6.46
N LEU A 176 16.71 -24.06 5.95
CA LEU A 176 16.89 -24.50 4.56
C LEU A 176 16.50 -25.98 4.43
N ARG A 177 15.40 -26.27 3.74
CA ARG A 177 14.95 -27.63 3.43
C ARG A 177 15.32 -27.95 1.99
N LYS A 178 16.29 -28.84 1.82
CA LYS A 178 16.73 -29.35 0.51
C LYS A 178 15.89 -30.56 0.10
N ARG A 179 15.64 -30.71 -1.20
CA ARG A 179 14.99 -31.90 -1.75
C ARG A 179 15.89 -33.12 -1.51
N LEU A 180 15.40 -34.09 -0.73
CA LEU A 180 16.03 -35.40 -0.61
C LEU A 180 15.78 -36.20 -1.89
N GLN A 181 16.83 -36.71 -2.51
CA GLN A 181 16.72 -37.48 -3.75
C GLN A 181 16.17 -38.90 -3.51
N ASN A 182 16.35 -39.48 -2.31
CA ASN A 182 16.17 -40.93 -2.08
C ASN A 182 15.33 -41.33 -0.84
N ALA A 183 14.30 -40.58 -0.44
CA ALA A 183 13.39 -41.00 0.65
C ALA A 183 12.00 -41.33 0.09
N LEU A 184 11.47 -42.52 0.45
CA LEU A 184 10.17 -43.12 0.08
C LEU A 184 8.90 -42.28 0.41
N GLY A 185 9.07 -41.00 0.75
CA GLY A 185 8.02 -40.00 0.89
C GLY A 185 8.53 -38.66 0.34
N SER A 186 8.61 -38.52 -0.97
CA SER A 186 9.24 -37.36 -1.61
C SER A 186 8.49 -36.06 -1.33
N ASP A 187 9.18 -35.09 -0.73
CA ASP A 187 8.72 -33.69 -0.70
C ASP A 187 8.78 -33.12 -2.12
N LYS A 188 7.66 -33.23 -2.85
CA LYS A 188 7.50 -32.77 -4.24
C LYS A 188 7.70 -31.25 -4.41
N ARG A 189 7.88 -30.48 -3.33
CA ARG A 189 7.89 -29.00 -3.35
C ARG A 189 9.25 -28.38 -3.67
N GLY A 190 10.33 -29.18 -3.77
CA GLY A 190 11.67 -28.70 -4.10
C GLY A 190 12.38 -27.98 -2.93
N ASN A 191 13.51 -27.33 -3.23
CA ASN A 191 14.29 -26.59 -2.23
C ASN A 191 13.50 -25.38 -1.72
N ARG A 192 13.38 -25.24 -0.40
CA ARG A 192 12.73 -24.09 0.25
C ARG A 192 13.51 -23.57 1.45
N TYR A 193 13.58 -22.26 1.60
CA TYR A 193 14.09 -21.59 2.79
C TYR A 193 12.90 -21.02 3.56
N CYS A 194 12.61 -21.59 4.73
CA CYS A 194 11.41 -21.29 5.49
C CYS A 194 11.78 -20.57 6.79
N ALA A 195 11.21 -19.40 7.03
CA ALA A 195 11.28 -18.70 8.31
C ALA A 195 9.86 -18.43 8.83
N SER A 196 9.74 -18.12 10.11
CA SER A 196 8.47 -17.99 10.81
C SER A 196 8.45 -16.84 11.82
N THR A 197 7.27 -16.33 12.12
CA THR A 197 7.06 -15.35 13.20
C THR A 197 5.63 -15.41 13.70
N VAL A 198 5.42 -15.00 14.96
CA VAL A 198 4.08 -14.84 15.55
C VAL A 198 3.56 -13.40 15.44
N SER A 199 4.40 -12.46 14.96
CA SER A 199 3.99 -11.08 14.69
C SER A 199 3.42 -10.98 13.27
N GLU A 200 2.14 -10.62 13.17
CA GLU A 200 1.47 -10.40 11.89
C GLU A 200 2.05 -9.20 11.14
N ASP A 201 2.38 -8.12 11.84
CA ASP A 201 3.01 -6.93 11.27
C ASP A 201 4.36 -7.31 10.64
N LEU A 202 5.22 -7.99 11.40
CA LEU A 202 6.53 -8.40 10.90
C LEU A 202 6.42 -9.35 9.72
N ALA A 203 5.47 -10.29 9.75
CA ALA A 203 5.28 -11.25 8.67
C ALA A 203 4.98 -10.56 7.32
N HIS A 204 4.05 -9.61 7.33
CA HIS A 204 3.73 -8.84 6.13
C HIS A 204 4.89 -7.91 5.72
N GLN A 205 5.57 -7.27 6.67
CA GLN A 205 6.70 -6.41 6.39
C GLN A 205 7.87 -7.17 5.75
N LEU A 206 8.21 -8.36 6.25
CA LEU A 206 9.22 -9.23 5.65
C LEU A 206 8.82 -9.69 4.24
N TYR A 207 7.56 -10.06 4.03
CA TYR A 207 7.02 -10.38 2.71
C TYR A 207 7.23 -9.21 1.73
N TRP A 208 6.89 -7.98 2.14
CA TRP A 208 7.10 -6.79 1.30
C TRP A 208 8.58 -6.50 1.03
N LEU A 209 9.46 -6.64 2.03
CA LEU A 209 10.91 -6.45 1.86
C LEU A 209 11.50 -7.46 0.87
N LEU A 210 11.05 -8.72 0.89
CA LEU A 210 11.45 -9.75 -0.06
C LEU A 210 11.05 -9.35 -1.49
N LEU A 211 9.79 -8.93 -1.67
CA LEU A 211 9.29 -8.51 -2.98
C LEU A 211 9.99 -7.25 -3.50
N ARG A 212 10.30 -6.25 -2.65
CA ARG A 212 11.10 -5.07 -3.00
C ARG A 212 12.51 -5.41 -3.47
N ASN A 213 13.04 -6.55 -3.03
CA ASN A 213 14.34 -7.09 -3.46
C ASN A 213 14.22 -8.07 -4.64
N GLU A 214 13.06 -8.09 -5.31
CA GLU A 214 12.74 -9.02 -6.41
C GLU A 214 12.90 -10.51 -6.02
N ILE A 215 12.69 -10.83 -4.74
CA ILE A 215 12.74 -12.19 -4.20
C ILE A 215 11.31 -12.70 -4.05
N LYS A 216 10.91 -13.60 -4.94
CA LYS A 216 9.57 -14.19 -4.88
C LYS A 216 9.44 -15.13 -3.69
N CYS A 217 8.37 -14.98 -2.93
CA CYS A 217 8.12 -15.76 -1.72
C CYS A 217 6.63 -16.07 -1.54
N THR A 218 6.30 -16.93 -0.59
CA THR A 218 4.93 -17.21 -0.16
C THR A 218 4.79 -16.94 1.33
N LEU A 219 3.75 -16.20 1.70
CA LEU A 219 3.35 -15.99 3.09
C LEU A 219 2.16 -16.91 3.41
N ARG A 220 2.27 -17.70 4.48
CA ARG A 220 1.22 -18.63 4.93
C ARG A 220 0.93 -18.43 6.41
N LYS A 221 -0.34 -18.26 6.76
CA LYS A 221 -0.80 -18.29 8.15
C LYS A 221 -1.06 -19.74 8.58
N SER A 222 -0.64 -20.13 9.78
CA SER A 222 -0.90 -21.45 10.35
C SER A 222 -2.40 -21.68 10.56
N SER A 223 -2.86 -22.92 10.41
CA SER A 223 -4.22 -23.32 10.77
C SER A 223 -4.37 -23.54 12.28
N SER A 224 -3.29 -23.98 12.93
CA SER A 224 -3.26 -24.28 14.36
C SER A 224 -2.55 -23.16 15.12
N LYS A 225 -3.08 -22.80 16.29
CA LYS A 225 -2.46 -21.85 17.20
C LYS A 225 -1.20 -22.46 17.83
N THR A 226 -0.17 -21.65 18.03
CA THR A 226 0.98 -22.01 18.88
C THR A 226 0.57 -21.95 20.36
N LYS A 227 1.44 -22.43 21.27
CA LYS A 227 1.24 -22.23 22.72
C LYS A 227 0.97 -20.73 22.98
N GLY A 228 -0.16 -20.41 23.62
CA GLY A 228 -0.56 -19.02 23.94
C GLY A 228 -1.54 -18.36 22.96
N ASP A 229 -2.41 -19.13 22.32
CA ASP A 229 -3.55 -18.66 21.52
C ASP A 229 -3.27 -17.88 20.22
N LYS A 230 -2.02 -17.80 19.78
CA LYS A 230 -1.60 -17.02 18.61
C LYS A 230 -1.33 -17.87 17.39
N TYR A 231 -1.54 -17.32 16.20
CA TYR A 231 -1.14 -17.95 14.94
C TYR A 231 0.34 -17.73 14.68
N ALA A 232 0.95 -18.63 13.91
CA ALA A 232 2.27 -18.44 13.33
C ALA A 232 2.14 -18.13 11.84
N TYR A 233 3.02 -17.27 11.35
CA TYR A 233 3.14 -16.89 9.96
C TYR A 233 4.45 -17.48 9.43
N PHE A 234 4.38 -18.17 8.29
CA PHE A 234 5.50 -18.81 7.63
C PHE A 234 5.79 -18.11 6.31
N ILE A 235 7.05 -17.74 6.11
CA ILE A 235 7.57 -17.11 4.90
C ILE A 235 8.48 -18.11 4.21
N GLU A 236 8.15 -18.48 2.97
CA GLU A 236 8.89 -19.47 2.20
C GLU A 236 9.45 -18.87 0.91
N VAL A 237 10.76 -19.01 0.73
CA VAL A 237 11.46 -18.67 -0.51
C VAL A 237 11.85 -19.97 -1.22
N PHE A 238 11.59 -20.07 -2.53
CA PHE A 238 11.69 -21.32 -3.27
C PHE A 238 12.75 -21.28 -4.37
N GLY A 239 13.40 -22.42 -4.60
CA GLY A 239 14.24 -22.65 -5.78
C GLY A 239 15.37 -21.63 -5.91
N LYS A 240 15.52 -21.03 -7.11
CA LYS A 240 16.61 -20.09 -7.39
C LYS A 240 16.54 -18.78 -6.61
N GLU A 241 15.34 -18.40 -6.14
CA GLU A 241 15.13 -17.17 -5.36
C GLU A 241 15.88 -17.22 -4.01
N ILE A 242 16.15 -18.42 -3.49
CA ILE A 242 16.91 -18.62 -2.24
C ILE A 242 18.33 -18.03 -2.38
N ASN A 243 18.94 -18.18 -3.56
CA ASN A 243 20.28 -17.65 -3.81
C ASN A 243 20.31 -16.13 -3.92
N LYS A 244 19.15 -15.47 -4.04
CA LYS A 244 19.09 -14.01 -4.01
C LYS A 244 19.18 -13.46 -2.59
N LEU A 245 18.92 -14.25 -1.55
CA LEU A 245 18.97 -13.79 -0.15
C LEU A 245 20.40 -13.63 0.34
N GLU A 246 21.24 -14.61 0.07
CA GLU A 246 22.62 -14.68 0.53
C GLU A 246 23.60 -14.27 -0.56
N ASP A 247 24.83 -13.92 -0.16
CA ASP A 247 25.92 -13.62 -1.11
C ASP A 247 26.57 -14.90 -1.65
N LYS A 248 26.26 -16.05 -1.03
CA LYS A 248 26.70 -17.38 -1.45
C LYS A 248 25.57 -18.18 -2.05
N GLN A 249 25.90 -19.03 -3.01
CA GLN A 249 24.95 -19.99 -3.58
C GLN A 249 24.60 -21.05 -2.53
N LEU A 250 23.33 -21.13 -2.16
CA LEU A 250 22.81 -22.10 -1.18
C LEU A 250 22.26 -23.36 -1.85
N VAL A 251 21.73 -23.21 -3.05
CA VAL A 251 21.04 -24.27 -3.80
C VAL A 251 21.39 -24.21 -5.28
N ASN A 252 21.40 -25.37 -5.95
CA ASN A 252 21.54 -25.41 -7.40
C ASN A 252 20.24 -24.92 -8.07
N PRO A 253 20.32 -24.03 -9.08
CA PRO A 253 19.15 -23.61 -9.83
C PRO A 253 18.50 -24.82 -10.48
N GLN A 254 17.24 -25.11 -10.14
CA GLN A 254 16.44 -26.09 -10.85
C GLN A 254 15.54 -25.36 -11.85
N LYS A 255 15.25 -26.01 -13.00
CA LYS A 255 14.20 -25.57 -13.92
C LYS A 255 12.85 -25.69 -13.22
N GLN A 256 12.45 -24.64 -12.50
CA GLN A 256 11.11 -24.50 -11.98
C GLN A 256 10.40 -23.45 -12.82
N GLY A 257 9.35 -23.85 -13.54
CA GLY A 257 8.46 -22.93 -14.22
C GLY A 257 7.68 -22.15 -13.18
N TYR A 258 8.19 -20.98 -12.78
CA TYR A 258 7.41 -20.08 -11.96
C TYR A 258 6.26 -19.58 -12.82
N LYS A 259 5.03 -19.96 -12.46
CA LYS A 259 3.86 -19.38 -13.10
C LYS A 259 3.71 -17.89 -12.77
N SER A 260 4.30 -17.41 -11.67
CA SER A 260 4.36 -15.99 -11.31
C SER A 260 5.65 -15.32 -11.79
N PHE A 261 5.51 -14.08 -12.24
CA PHE A 261 6.60 -13.26 -12.76
C PHE A 261 6.50 -11.82 -12.26
N ILE A 262 7.64 -11.14 -12.19
CA ILE A 262 7.69 -9.71 -11.93
C ILE A 262 7.88 -9.02 -13.28
N TYR A 263 7.08 -8.00 -13.54
CA TYR A 263 7.20 -7.15 -14.71
C TYR A 263 7.06 -5.69 -14.29
N LYS A 264 8.09 -4.88 -14.58
CA LYS A 264 8.23 -3.52 -14.03
C LYS A 264 8.07 -3.57 -12.50
N ASN A 265 7.20 -2.73 -11.95
CA ASN A 265 6.94 -2.62 -10.51
C ASN A 265 5.76 -3.50 -10.05
N TRP A 266 5.47 -4.60 -10.73
CA TRP A 266 4.32 -5.45 -10.43
C TRP A 266 4.70 -6.93 -10.37
N LEU A 267 4.24 -7.61 -9.33
CA LEU A 267 4.23 -9.07 -9.25
C LEU A 267 2.90 -9.58 -9.80
N PHE A 268 2.98 -10.46 -10.80
CA PHE A 268 1.83 -11.15 -11.37
C PHE A 268 1.76 -12.57 -10.84
N GLU A 269 0.65 -12.93 -10.20
CA GLU A 269 0.41 -14.27 -9.67
C GLU A 269 -0.86 -14.89 -10.26
N PRO A 270 -0.83 -16.17 -10.67
CA PRO A 270 -2.02 -16.81 -11.20
C PRO A 270 -3.01 -17.16 -10.09
N ILE A 271 -4.29 -16.91 -10.35
CA ILE A 271 -5.40 -17.26 -9.48
C ILE A 271 -5.47 -18.78 -9.35
N ARG A 272 -5.30 -19.30 -8.12
CA ARG A 272 -5.33 -20.74 -7.83
C ARG A 272 -6.75 -21.27 -7.59
N LYS A 273 -7.59 -20.48 -6.93
CA LYS A 273 -8.94 -20.85 -6.52
C LYS A 273 -9.79 -19.60 -6.36
N ILE A 274 -11.02 -19.66 -6.85
CA ILE A 274 -12.05 -18.65 -6.64
C ILE A 274 -13.14 -19.28 -5.79
N LYS A 275 -13.61 -18.58 -4.75
CA LYS A 275 -14.72 -19.00 -3.90
C LYS A 275 -15.81 -17.92 -3.93
N LYS A 276 -17.07 -18.35 -4.01
CA LYS A 276 -18.25 -17.47 -3.90
C LYS A 276 -18.99 -17.84 -2.63
N TYR A 277 -19.42 -16.85 -1.85
CA TYR A 277 -20.22 -17.06 -0.65
C TYR A 277 -21.16 -15.86 -0.45
N LYS A 278 -22.29 -16.10 0.23
CA LYS A 278 -23.18 -15.02 0.66
C LYS A 278 -22.55 -14.31 1.86
N PHE A 279 -22.48 -12.99 1.82
CA PHE A 279 -21.93 -12.18 2.91
C PHE A 279 -23.01 -11.23 3.43
N LYS A 280 -23.14 -11.13 4.76
CA LYS A 280 -24.02 -10.19 5.44
C LYS A 280 -23.18 -9.31 6.35
N GLY A 281 -23.06 -8.04 6.02
CA GLY A 281 -22.23 -7.07 6.74
C GLY A 281 -21.92 -5.86 5.86
N SER A 282 -21.20 -4.90 6.42
CA SER A 282 -20.79 -3.70 5.69
C SER A 282 -19.72 -4.02 4.65
N ILE A 283 -19.86 -3.42 3.47
CA ILE A 283 -18.87 -3.46 2.38
C ILE A 283 -18.33 -2.04 2.23
N TYR A 284 -17.03 -1.92 2.07
CA TYR A 284 -16.33 -0.64 1.98
C TYR A 284 -15.76 -0.47 0.57
N ASN A 285 -15.72 0.78 0.09
CA ASN A 285 -15.11 1.18 -1.17
C ASN A 285 -14.32 2.48 -0.94
N LEU A 286 -13.22 2.67 -1.66
CA LEU A 286 -12.39 3.88 -1.56
C LEU A 286 -12.47 4.67 -2.87
N LYS A 287 -12.56 6.01 -2.76
CA LYS A 287 -12.36 6.91 -3.88
C LYS A 287 -10.96 7.50 -3.76
N VAL A 288 -10.14 7.27 -4.78
CA VAL A 288 -8.76 7.78 -4.86
C VAL A 288 -8.71 8.84 -5.95
N LYS A 289 -7.84 9.84 -5.78
CA LYS A 289 -7.66 10.91 -6.75
C LYS A 289 -6.89 10.37 -7.97
N ASN A 290 -7.26 10.82 -9.18
CA ASN A 290 -6.69 10.47 -10.48
C ASN A 290 -7.04 9.04 -10.94
N ASP A 291 -6.43 8.04 -10.33
CA ASP A 291 -6.65 6.64 -10.69
C ASP A 291 -7.65 6.05 -9.70
N ASP A 292 -8.80 5.62 -10.22
CA ASP A 292 -9.87 4.96 -9.46
C ASP A 292 -9.46 3.56 -8.94
N SER A 293 -8.16 3.34 -8.70
CA SER A 293 -7.57 2.10 -8.23
C SER A 293 -6.80 2.29 -6.92
N TYR A 294 -6.76 1.24 -6.10
CA TYR A 294 -6.05 1.21 -4.82
C TYR A 294 -5.56 -0.20 -4.49
N VAL A 295 -4.77 -0.33 -3.42
CA VAL A 295 -4.27 -1.63 -2.96
C VAL A 295 -5.13 -2.13 -1.82
N ALA A 296 -5.66 -3.34 -1.94
CA ALA A 296 -6.37 -4.05 -0.88
C ALA A 296 -5.77 -5.44 -0.72
N ASN A 297 -5.36 -5.81 0.50
CA ASN A 297 -4.74 -7.10 0.80
C ASN A 297 -3.57 -7.43 -0.16
N ALA A 298 -2.69 -6.46 -0.39
CA ALA A 298 -1.55 -6.53 -1.32
C ALA A 298 -1.90 -6.61 -2.82
N ILE A 299 -3.18 -6.58 -3.21
CA ILE A 299 -3.59 -6.69 -4.62
C ILE A 299 -4.09 -5.34 -5.12
N GLY A 300 -3.71 -4.96 -6.35
CA GLY A 300 -4.28 -3.81 -7.05
C GLY A 300 -5.74 -4.07 -7.42
N VAL A 301 -6.64 -3.23 -6.93
CA VAL A 301 -8.08 -3.29 -7.15
C VAL A 301 -8.62 -1.96 -7.67
N HIS A 302 -9.72 -1.99 -8.39
CA HIS A 302 -10.44 -0.80 -8.85
C HIS A 302 -11.64 -0.50 -7.95
N ASN A 303 -12.03 0.76 -7.82
CA ASN A 303 -13.22 1.17 -7.10
C ASN A 303 -14.51 0.69 -7.81
N CYS A 304 -15.60 0.58 -7.06
CA CYS A 304 -16.91 0.26 -7.63
C CYS A 304 -17.50 1.50 -8.33
N ALA A 305 -17.68 1.45 -9.66
CA ALA A 305 -18.12 2.57 -10.51
C ALA A 305 -19.63 2.59 -10.84
N ALA A 306 -20.50 2.03 -9.98
CA ALA A 306 -21.95 1.98 -10.22
C ALA A 306 -22.56 3.38 -10.36
N GLY A 307 -23.08 3.70 -11.54
CA GLY A 307 -23.85 4.92 -11.81
C GLY A 307 -23.05 6.16 -12.23
N THR A 308 -21.83 6.01 -12.77
CA THR A 308 -20.97 7.15 -13.19
C THR A 308 -20.75 7.20 -14.71
N GLY A 309 -20.31 8.36 -15.23
CA GLY A 309 -19.95 8.53 -16.66
C GLY A 309 -18.86 7.56 -17.12
N ALA A 310 -17.90 7.22 -16.26
CA ALA A 310 -16.87 6.21 -16.55
C ALA A 310 -17.44 4.83 -16.87
N PHE A 311 -18.65 4.50 -16.39
CA PHE A 311 -19.31 3.25 -16.78
C PHE A 311 -19.83 3.31 -18.23
N LEU A 312 -20.33 4.46 -18.69
CA LEU A 312 -20.70 4.66 -20.09
C LEU A 312 -19.47 4.52 -20.99
N ASP A 313 -18.34 5.12 -20.61
CA ASP A 313 -17.07 5.01 -21.34
C ASP A 313 -16.63 3.54 -21.48
N ALA A 314 -16.68 2.80 -20.36
CA ALA A 314 -16.32 1.37 -20.35
C ALA A 314 -17.23 0.53 -21.26
N GLN A 315 -18.54 0.82 -21.30
CA GLN A 315 -19.47 0.11 -22.16
C GLN A 315 -19.33 0.52 -23.64
N ALA A 316 -19.07 1.80 -23.91
CA ALA A 316 -18.79 2.30 -25.25
C ALA A 316 -17.55 1.61 -25.83
N PHE A 317 -16.45 1.58 -25.06
CA PHE A 317 -15.23 0.86 -25.43
C PHE A 317 -15.48 -0.62 -25.72
N ARG A 318 -16.23 -1.31 -24.84
CA ARG A 318 -16.56 -2.74 -25.01
C ARG A 318 -17.35 -3.02 -26.29
N LEU A 319 -18.27 -2.13 -26.65
CA LEU A 319 -19.09 -2.25 -27.86
C LEU A 319 -18.36 -1.75 -29.12
N GLY A 320 -17.13 -1.23 -29.00
CA GLY A 320 -16.39 -0.65 -30.12
C GLY A 320 -17.00 0.66 -30.62
N ILE A 321 -17.68 1.39 -29.74
CA ILE A 321 -18.40 2.62 -30.03
C ILE A 321 -17.66 3.80 -29.39
N PRO A 322 -17.36 4.90 -30.13
CA PRO A 322 -16.90 6.14 -29.52
C PRO A 322 -17.92 6.69 -28.53
N VAL A 323 -17.49 7.07 -27.32
CA VAL A 323 -18.42 7.51 -26.25
C VAL A 323 -19.27 8.71 -26.68
N GLU A 324 -18.71 9.59 -27.51
CA GLU A 324 -19.38 10.78 -28.05
C GLU A 324 -20.60 10.41 -28.91
N ARG A 325 -20.54 9.25 -29.59
CA ARG A 325 -21.64 8.71 -30.42
C ARG A 325 -22.60 7.81 -29.64
N PHE A 326 -22.25 7.44 -28.42
CA PHE A 326 -23.01 6.50 -27.60
C PHE A 326 -24.45 6.98 -27.37
N GLY A 327 -24.62 8.27 -27.09
CA GLY A 327 -25.94 8.88 -26.93
C GLY A 327 -26.77 8.88 -28.21
N GLU A 328 -26.16 9.11 -29.38
CA GLU A 328 -26.87 9.14 -30.66
C GLU A 328 -27.34 7.75 -31.10
N ILE A 329 -26.58 6.71 -30.76
CA ILE A 329 -26.97 5.32 -30.98
C ILE A 329 -28.17 4.95 -30.12
N ALA A 330 -28.22 5.43 -28.87
CA ALA A 330 -29.38 5.24 -28.00
C ALA A 330 -30.68 5.77 -28.64
N LEU A 331 -30.62 6.95 -29.29
CA LEU A 331 -31.80 7.59 -29.89
C LEU A 331 -32.34 6.86 -31.13
N LYS A 332 -31.54 6.01 -31.77
CA LYS A 332 -31.98 5.21 -32.93
C LYS A 332 -32.78 3.96 -32.54
N SER A 333 -32.81 3.64 -31.24
CA SER A 333 -33.50 2.50 -30.69
C SER A 333 -35.01 2.56 -30.99
N LYS A 334 -35.56 1.47 -31.54
CA LYS A 334 -37.00 1.33 -31.75
C LYS A 334 -37.67 0.55 -30.63
N LYS A 335 -36.93 -0.32 -29.95
CA LYS A 335 -37.45 -1.18 -28.89
C LYS A 335 -36.40 -1.36 -27.79
N PRO A 336 -36.18 -0.34 -26.94
CA PRO A 336 -35.17 -0.38 -25.88
C PRO A 336 -35.34 -1.64 -25.02
N THR A 337 -34.24 -2.36 -24.80
CA THR A 337 -34.27 -3.57 -23.97
C THR A 337 -34.16 -3.20 -22.49
N THR A 338 -34.76 -3.98 -21.60
CA THR A 338 -34.59 -3.74 -20.16
C THR A 338 -33.21 -4.18 -19.72
N ILE A 339 -32.40 -3.24 -19.22
CA ILE A 339 -31.09 -3.51 -18.61
C ILE A 339 -31.14 -3.28 -17.10
N GLY A 340 -30.70 -4.29 -16.33
CA GLY A 340 -30.55 -4.24 -14.88
C GLY A 340 -29.38 -3.37 -14.42
N ALA A 341 -29.55 -2.05 -14.40
CA ALA A 341 -28.48 -1.09 -14.11
C ALA A 341 -28.20 -0.81 -12.61
N ARG A 342 -28.56 -1.72 -11.69
CA ARG A 342 -28.33 -1.52 -10.24
C ARG A 342 -26.85 -1.57 -9.85
N CYS A 343 -26.06 -2.35 -10.58
CA CYS A 343 -24.63 -2.55 -10.38
C CYS A 343 -23.99 -2.68 -11.76
N THR A 344 -22.82 -2.05 -11.99
CA THR A 344 -22.12 -2.11 -13.28
C THR A 344 -21.87 -3.54 -13.76
N ILE A 345 -21.50 -4.43 -12.84
CA ILE A 345 -21.23 -5.83 -13.13
C ILE A 345 -22.48 -6.55 -13.63
N PHE A 346 -23.65 -6.30 -13.03
CA PHE A 346 -24.90 -6.92 -13.47
C PHE A 346 -25.40 -6.30 -14.76
N ALA A 347 -25.32 -4.97 -14.88
CA ALA A 347 -25.68 -4.24 -16.09
C ALA A 347 -24.90 -4.76 -17.30
N GLU A 348 -23.59 -4.91 -17.18
CA GLU A 348 -22.72 -5.45 -18.23
C GLU A 348 -23.07 -6.91 -18.57
N SER A 349 -23.29 -7.76 -17.57
CA SER A 349 -23.71 -9.16 -17.81
C SER A 349 -25.02 -9.23 -18.57
N ASP A 350 -25.96 -8.37 -18.21
CA ASP A 350 -27.27 -8.30 -18.85
C ASP A 350 -27.13 -7.79 -20.28
N MET A 351 -26.34 -6.74 -20.53
CA MET A 351 -26.04 -6.26 -21.89
C MET A 351 -25.42 -7.35 -22.78
N ILE A 352 -24.47 -8.12 -22.25
CA ILE A 352 -23.86 -9.25 -22.98
C ILE A 352 -24.91 -10.30 -23.31
N HIS A 353 -25.76 -10.66 -22.33
CA HIS A 353 -26.84 -11.61 -22.55
C HIS A 353 -27.83 -11.13 -23.61
N LYS A 354 -28.24 -9.84 -23.56
CA LYS A 354 -29.11 -9.22 -24.56
C LYS A 354 -28.49 -9.24 -25.96
N GLN A 355 -27.18 -9.00 -26.05
CA GLN A 355 -26.45 -9.09 -27.31
C GLN A 355 -26.44 -10.53 -27.86
N GLN A 356 -26.23 -11.53 -27.00
CA GLN A 356 -26.21 -12.95 -27.40
C GLN A 356 -27.56 -13.46 -27.92
N ILE A 357 -28.67 -12.96 -27.38
CA ILE A 357 -30.02 -13.31 -27.84
C ILE A 357 -30.50 -12.45 -29.02
N GLY A 358 -29.62 -11.60 -29.59
CA GLY A 358 -29.87 -10.89 -30.84
C GLY A 358 -30.47 -9.49 -30.72
N HIS A 359 -30.46 -8.85 -29.54
CA HIS A 359 -30.84 -7.44 -29.45
C HIS A 359 -29.82 -6.56 -30.19
N SER A 360 -30.35 -5.53 -30.87
CA SER A 360 -29.53 -4.54 -31.56
C SER A 360 -28.68 -3.72 -30.57
N PRO A 361 -27.49 -3.23 -30.97
CA PRO A 361 -26.70 -2.31 -30.16
C PRO A 361 -27.50 -1.07 -29.72
N GLU A 362 -28.34 -0.53 -30.61
CA GLU A 362 -29.21 0.62 -30.34
C GLU A 362 -30.16 0.33 -29.17
N ASP A 363 -30.87 -0.80 -29.20
CA ASP A 363 -31.82 -1.17 -28.16
C ASP A 363 -31.12 -1.45 -26.82
N ILE A 364 -29.91 -2.03 -26.86
CA ILE A 364 -29.09 -2.31 -25.67
C ILE A 364 -28.60 -1.01 -25.04
N VAL A 365 -28.09 -0.08 -25.86
CA VAL A 365 -27.55 1.20 -25.40
C VAL A 365 -28.67 2.10 -24.84
N ALA A 366 -29.82 2.16 -25.50
CA ALA A 366 -31.01 2.85 -24.97
C ALA A 366 -31.47 2.23 -23.65
N GLY A 367 -31.52 0.90 -23.58
CA GLY A 367 -31.84 0.15 -22.38
C GLY A 367 -30.92 0.45 -21.19
N LEU A 368 -29.62 0.58 -21.47
CA LEU A 368 -28.63 0.98 -20.48
C LEU A 368 -28.87 2.41 -19.97
N CYS A 369 -29.09 3.37 -20.87
CA CYS A 369 -29.34 4.76 -20.50
C CYS A 369 -30.57 4.88 -19.58
N GLN A 370 -31.68 4.23 -19.97
CA GLN A 370 -32.89 4.16 -19.15
C GLN A 370 -32.64 3.49 -17.79
N GLY A 371 -31.87 2.41 -17.78
CA GLY A 371 -31.49 1.72 -16.55
C GLY A 371 -30.73 2.64 -15.60
N LEU A 372 -29.74 3.38 -16.11
CA LEU A 372 -28.91 4.30 -15.33
C LEU A 372 -29.71 5.49 -14.81
N ALA A 373 -30.59 6.08 -15.62
CA ALA A 373 -31.49 7.15 -15.19
C ALA A 373 -32.41 6.68 -14.03
N ARG A 374 -33.06 5.52 -14.19
CA ARG A 374 -33.89 4.91 -13.13
C ARG A 374 -33.10 4.64 -11.86
N ASN A 375 -31.86 4.14 -11.98
CA ASN A 375 -30.97 3.90 -10.85
C ASN A 375 -30.66 5.20 -10.10
N PHE A 376 -30.30 6.25 -10.84
CA PHE A 376 -29.98 7.55 -10.26
C PHE A 376 -31.18 8.10 -9.47
N LEU A 377 -32.37 8.08 -10.06
CA LEU A 377 -33.59 8.53 -9.40
C LEU A 377 -33.91 7.70 -8.15
N SER A 378 -33.78 6.37 -8.20
CA SER A 378 -34.09 5.52 -7.05
C SER A 378 -33.08 5.69 -5.90
N ASN A 379 -31.78 5.81 -6.21
CA ASN A 379 -30.72 5.72 -5.20
C ASN A 379 -30.21 7.08 -4.72
N VAL A 380 -30.17 8.07 -5.61
CA VAL A 380 -29.64 9.41 -5.35
C VAL A 380 -30.78 10.38 -5.04
N ALA A 381 -31.79 10.46 -5.90
CA ALA A 381 -32.93 11.34 -5.65
C ALA A 381 -33.82 10.81 -4.51
N ARG A 382 -33.88 9.49 -4.28
CA ARG A 382 -34.56 8.84 -3.14
C ARG A 382 -36.01 9.31 -2.94
N GLY A 383 -36.76 9.40 -4.02
CA GLY A 383 -38.18 9.80 -3.98
C GLY A 383 -38.41 11.29 -3.74
N LYS A 384 -37.38 12.14 -3.80
CA LYS A 384 -37.56 13.59 -3.85
C LYS A 384 -38.41 13.98 -5.06
N ASN A 385 -39.34 14.90 -4.85
CA ASN A 385 -40.14 15.47 -5.92
C ASN A 385 -39.30 16.47 -6.72
N ILE A 386 -38.83 16.08 -7.90
CA ILE A 386 -38.04 16.95 -8.78
C ILE A 386 -39.02 17.74 -9.65
N GLN A 387 -39.00 19.07 -9.51
CA GLN A 387 -39.93 19.98 -10.19
C GLN A 387 -39.19 20.82 -11.24
N PRO A 388 -39.85 21.22 -12.33
CA PRO A 388 -39.25 22.09 -13.34
C PRO A 388 -38.97 23.51 -12.81
N PRO A 389 -37.99 24.23 -13.38
CA PRO A 389 -37.08 23.79 -14.45
C PRO A 389 -36.02 22.80 -13.95
N ILE A 390 -35.84 21.70 -14.67
CA ILE A 390 -34.84 20.66 -14.34
C ILE A 390 -33.60 20.92 -15.17
N VAL A 391 -32.46 21.10 -14.50
CA VAL A 391 -31.18 21.34 -15.17
C VAL A 391 -30.26 20.13 -15.00
N PHE A 392 -29.72 19.61 -16.09
CA PHE A 392 -28.76 18.50 -16.08
C PHE A 392 -27.36 18.99 -16.45
N LEU A 393 -26.40 18.77 -15.53
CA LEU A 393 -25.05 19.33 -15.59
C LEU A 393 -23.96 18.23 -15.56
N GLY A 394 -22.76 18.60 -16.00
CA GLY A 394 -21.58 17.72 -16.06
C GLY A 394 -21.51 16.89 -17.35
N GLY A 395 -20.37 16.22 -17.60
CA GLY A 395 -20.10 15.57 -18.90
C GLY A 395 -21.13 14.52 -19.34
N VAL A 396 -21.78 13.82 -18.40
CA VAL A 396 -22.86 12.86 -18.75
C VAL A 396 -24.07 13.56 -19.36
N SER A 397 -24.30 14.84 -19.04
CA SER A 397 -25.36 15.63 -19.64
C SER A 397 -25.15 15.86 -21.13
N GLU A 398 -23.95 15.67 -21.69
CA GLU A 398 -23.71 15.74 -23.15
C GLU A 398 -24.22 14.50 -23.89
N ASN A 399 -24.42 13.39 -23.18
CA ASN A 399 -24.96 12.17 -23.75
C ASN A 399 -26.48 12.33 -23.98
N LYS A 400 -26.87 12.53 -25.24
CA LYS A 400 -28.28 12.72 -25.64
C LYS A 400 -29.20 11.56 -25.23
N GLY A 401 -28.69 10.32 -25.23
CA GLY A 401 -29.44 9.14 -24.76
C GLY A 401 -29.73 9.17 -23.27
N MET A 402 -28.82 9.72 -22.46
CA MET A 402 -29.06 9.95 -21.03
C MET A 402 -30.06 11.08 -20.79
N ARG A 403 -30.07 12.14 -21.62
CA ARG A 403 -31.08 13.21 -21.55
C ARG A 403 -32.49 12.62 -21.76
N GLU A 404 -32.69 11.95 -22.88
CA GLU A 404 -33.95 11.27 -23.23
C GLU A 404 -34.38 10.29 -22.13
N ALA A 405 -33.43 9.53 -21.58
CA ALA A 405 -33.71 8.59 -20.50
C ALA A 405 -34.18 9.27 -19.20
N PHE A 406 -33.62 10.43 -18.85
CA PHE A 406 -34.06 11.20 -17.69
C PHE A 406 -35.38 11.92 -17.96
N GLU A 407 -35.57 12.51 -19.15
CA GLU A 407 -36.83 13.15 -19.56
C GLU A 407 -37.98 12.15 -19.53
N GLY A 408 -37.79 10.97 -20.13
CA GLY A 408 -38.79 9.90 -20.09
C GLY A 408 -39.06 9.36 -18.69
N ALA A 409 -38.07 9.35 -17.80
CA ALA A 409 -38.26 8.89 -16.42
C ALA A 409 -38.91 9.94 -15.50
N LEU A 410 -38.74 11.23 -15.79
CA LEU A 410 -39.29 12.34 -15.02
C LEU A 410 -40.61 12.86 -15.60
N GLY A 411 -40.89 12.61 -16.88
CA GLY A 411 -42.02 13.18 -17.61
C GLY A 411 -41.93 14.70 -17.73
N GLN A 412 -40.72 15.25 -17.72
CA GLN A 412 -40.44 16.69 -17.70
C GLN A 412 -39.26 16.98 -18.63
N GLU A 413 -39.26 18.16 -19.23
CA GLU A 413 -38.15 18.65 -20.06
C GLU A 413 -36.89 18.88 -19.22
N ILE A 414 -35.73 18.52 -19.77
CA ILE A 414 -34.44 18.72 -19.14
C ILE A 414 -33.63 19.76 -19.91
N VAL A 415 -33.29 20.83 -19.20
CA VAL A 415 -32.44 21.89 -19.72
C VAL A 415 -30.97 21.48 -19.56
N VAL A 416 -30.24 21.44 -20.67
CA VAL A 416 -28.77 21.30 -20.66
C VAL A 416 -28.14 22.59 -21.20
N PRO A 417 -27.52 23.40 -20.33
CA PRO A 417 -26.86 24.64 -20.76
C PRO A 417 -25.68 24.38 -21.71
N GLU A 418 -25.37 25.35 -22.57
CA GLU A 418 -24.21 25.30 -23.49
C GLU A 418 -22.90 24.97 -22.75
N TYR A 419 -22.68 25.60 -21.59
CA TYR A 419 -21.49 25.42 -20.75
C TYR A 419 -21.71 24.46 -19.56
N ASN A 420 -22.52 23.41 -19.76
CA ASN A 420 -22.97 22.47 -18.71
C ASN A 420 -21.84 21.86 -17.84
N THR A 421 -20.61 21.72 -18.37
CA THR A 421 -19.45 21.16 -17.67
C THR A 421 -18.78 22.13 -16.70
N VAL A 422 -18.98 23.44 -16.89
CA VAL A 422 -18.32 24.51 -16.12
C VAL A 422 -19.30 25.45 -15.41
N MET A 423 -20.60 25.13 -15.39
CA MET A 423 -21.62 25.97 -14.73
C MET A 423 -21.34 26.26 -13.25
N GLY A 424 -20.64 25.36 -12.54
CA GLY A 424 -20.19 25.63 -11.17
C GLY A 424 -19.20 26.81 -11.09
N ALA A 425 -18.26 26.89 -12.04
CA ALA A 425 -17.32 28.01 -12.14
C ALA A 425 -18.04 29.30 -12.55
N PHE A 426 -19.02 29.20 -13.46
CA PHE A 426 -19.87 30.33 -13.85
C PHE A 426 -20.67 30.88 -12.65
N GLY A 427 -21.27 29.99 -11.85
CA GLY A 427 -21.97 30.37 -10.62
C GLY A 427 -21.05 31.06 -9.61
N ALA A 428 -19.83 30.57 -9.43
CA ALA A 428 -18.82 31.22 -8.60
C ALA A 428 -18.47 32.63 -9.11
N ALA A 429 -18.30 32.80 -10.44
CA ALA A 429 -18.06 34.10 -11.05
C ALA A 429 -19.22 35.08 -10.83
N LEU A 430 -20.48 34.62 -10.94
CA LEU A 430 -21.66 35.44 -10.64
C LEU A 430 -21.73 35.85 -9.17
N LEU A 431 -21.40 34.95 -8.24
CA LEU A 431 -21.34 35.27 -6.82
C LEU A 431 -20.29 36.33 -6.52
N VAL A 432 -19.11 36.24 -7.14
CA VAL A 432 -18.06 37.27 -7.05
C VAL A 432 -18.52 38.58 -7.67
N LYS A 433 -19.22 38.57 -8.81
CA LYS A 433 -19.79 39.78 -9.42
C LYS A 433 -20.81 40.46 -8.50
N LYS A 434 -21.65 39.66 -7.82
CA LYS A 434 -22.69 40.17 -6.89
C LYS A 434 -22.08 40.69 -5.59
N ASN A 435 -21.06 40.00 -5.08
CA ASN A 435 -20.34 40.35 -3.86
C ASN A 435 -18.85 40.57 -4.19
N PRO A 436 -18.51 41.68 -4.87
CA PRO A 436 -17.15 41.92 -5.30
C PRO A 436 -16.24 42.04 -4.08
N PRO A 437 -15.15 41.25 -4.02
CA PRO A 437 -14.17 41.43 -2.96
C PRO A 437 -13.48 42.79 -3.15
N SER A 438 -13.23 43.50 -2.06
CA SER A 438 -12.54 44.80 -2.09
C SER A 438 -11.13 44.72 -2.68
N LYS A 439 -10.49 43.55 -2.58
CA LYS A 439 -9.23 43.21 -3.27
C LYS A 439 -9.28 41.76 -3.73
N THR A 440 -8.86 41.48 -4.97
CA THR A 440 -8.72 40.12 -5.50
C THR A 440 -7.24 39.72 -5.59
N LYS A 441 -6.97 38.43 -5.41
CA LYS A 441 -5.66 37.80 -5.70
C LYS A 441 -5.62 37.16 -7.10
N PHE A 442 -6.64 37.39 -7.92
CA PHE A 442 -6.68 36.88 -9.30
C PHE A 442 -5.54 37.51 -10.10
N LEU A 443 -4.72 36.66 -10.72
CA LEU A 443 -3.48 37.06 -11.39
C LEU A 443 -3.69 37.44 -12.87
N GLY A 444 -4.93 37.42 -13.35
CA GLY A 444 -5.28 37.63 -14.76
C GLY A 444 -5.29 36.32 -15.56
N PHE A 445 -5.86 36.37 -16.76
CA PHE A 445 -5.94 35.21 -17.67
C PHE A 445 -4.60 34.90 -18.34
N GLU A 446 -3.73 35.89 -18.50
CA GLU A 446 -2.39 35.74 -19.09
C GLU A 446 -1.49 34.77 -18.30
N ILE A 447 -1.90 34.35 -17.11
CA ILE A 447 -1.19 33.33 -16.33
C ILE A 447 -1.06 32.00 -17.06
N SER A 448 -2.00 31.65 -17.97
CA SER A 448 -1.90 30.44 -18.79
C SER A 448 -0.70 30.48 -19.74
N ASP A 449 -0.27 31.67 -20.12
CA ASP A 449 0.79 31.90 -21.11
C ASP A 449 2.15 32.12 -20.43
N LYS A 450 2.16 32.24 -19.09
CA LYS A 450 3.38 32.39 -18.31
C LYS A 450 4.03 31.04 -18.03
N ASN A 451 5.36 31.03 -17.99
CA ASN A 451 6.14 29.84 -17.64
C ASN A 451 6.03 29.55 -16.13
N ILE A 452 5.06 28.71 -15.75
CA ILE A 452 4.85 28.27 -14.37
C ILE A 452 5.79 27.09 -14.08
N ARG A 453 6.78 27.30 -13.22
CA ARG A 453 7.65 26.22 -12.74
C ARG A 453 7.18 25.74 -11.37
N CYS A 454 6.81 24.47 -11.30
CA CYS A 454 6.46 23.82 -10.04
C CYS A 454 7.68 23.08 -9.49
N THR A 455 8.07 23.40 -8.27
CA THR A 455 9.08 22.68 -7.49
C THR A 455 8.44 22.16 -6.21
N SER A 456 9.02 21.16 -5.55
CA SER A 456 8.53 20.71 -4.24
C SER A 456 9.64 20.75 -3.18
N PHE A 457 9.24 20.92 -1.93
CA PHE A 457 10.12 20.81 -0.77
C PHE A 457 9.40 20.14 0.40
N GLN A 458 10.17 19.54 1.31
CA GLN A 458 9.59 18.88 2.48
C GLN A 458 9.44 19.86 3.65
N CYS A 459 8.21 20.05 4.14
CA CYS A 459 7.93 20.91 5.28
C CYS A 459 8.43 20.29 6.59
N GLN A 460 9.24 21.04 7.36
CA GLN A 460 9.67 20.62 8.72
C GLN A 460 8.93 21.34 9.85
N GLY A 461 7.83 22.03 9.54
CA GLY A 461 7.10 22.85 10.51
C GLY A 461 6.26 22.07 11.53
N CYS A 462 5.98 20.79 11.29
CA CYS A 462 5.24 19.91 12.20
C CYS A 462 5.53 18.43 11.89
N PRO A 463 5.04 17.48 12.72
CA PRO A 463 5.28 16.04 12.52
C PRO A 463 4.78 15.46 11.19
N ASN A 464 3.88 16.15 10.47
CA ASN A 464 3.29 15.64 9.23
C ASN A 464 4.27 15.54 8.04
N ARG A 465 5.40 16.26 8.08
CA ARG A 465 6.46 16.25 7.05
C ARG A 465 5.94 16.28 5.61
N CYS A 466 4.94 17.12 5.36
CA CYS A 466 4.26 17.19 4.08
C CYS A 466 5.23 17.59 2.96
N GLU A 467 5.07 16.97 1.79
CA GLU A 467 5.63 17.51 0.56
C GLU A 467 4.78 18.71 0.15
N VAL A 468 5.40 19.88 0.13
CA VAL A 468 4.77 21.13 -0.25
C VAL A 468 5.21 21.45 -1.67
N ILE A 469 4.22 21.57 -2.54
CA ILE A 469 4.42 22.00 -3.92
C ILE A 469 4.43 23.52 -3.91
N GLU A 470 5.38 24.11 -4.60
CA GLU A 470 5.60 25.54 -4.78
C GLU A 470 5.54 25.86 -6.27
N ALA A 471 4.57 26.68 -6.67
CA ALA A 471 4.50 27.24 -8.01
C ALA A 471 5.21 28.59 -8.06
N ARG A 472 6.14 28.73 -9.00
CA ARG A 472 6.84 29.98 -9.30
C ARG A 472 6.49 30.49 -10.68
N ILE A 473 6.32 31.80 -10.79
CA ILE A 473 6.16 32.54 -12.05
C ILE A 473 7.26 33.59 -12.09
N GLU A 474 8.08 33.58 -13.15
CA GLU A 474 9.19 34.53 -13.31
C GLU A 474 10.12 34.59 -12.07
N GLY A 475 10.33 33.44 -11.42
CA GLY A 475 11.17 33.31 -10.22
C GLY A 475 10.50 33.68 -8.90
N LYS A 476 9.35 34.38 -8.92
CA LYS A 476 8.55 34.68 -7.73
C LYS A 476 7.66 33.51 -7.36
N VAL A 477 7.62 33.16 -6.08
CA VAL A 477 6.64 32.20 -5.56
C VAL A 477 5.26 32.81 -5.69
N MET A 478 4.29 32.06 -6.21
CA MET A 478 2.92 32.53 -6.42
C MET A 478 1.91 31.75 -5.58
N ALA A 479 2.17 30.46 -5.36
CA ALA A 479 1.32 29.61 -4.54
C ALA A 479 2.13 28.46 -3.94
N ARG A 480 1.70 28.00 -2.77
CA ARG A 480 2.14 26.74 -2.16
C ARG A 480 0.94 25.92 -1.74
N TRP A 481 0.97 24.61 -1.93
CA TRP A 481 -0.07 23.69 -1.48
C TRP A 481 0.51 22.31 -1.15
N GLY A 482 -0.32 21.42 -0.59
CA GLY A 482 0.09 20.07 -0.21
C GLY A 482 0.43 19.90 1.28
N ASP A 483 0.42 20.99 2.05
CA ASP A 483 0.58 20.93 3.49
C ASP A 483 -0.72 20.61 4.22
N ARG A 484 -0.66 19.75 5.24
CA ARG A 484 -1.84 19.28 5.99
C ARG A 484 -2.31 20.24 7.07
N CYS A 485 -1.45 21.14 7.54
CA CYS A 485 -1.75 22.06 8.64
C CYS A 485 -2.13 23.47 8.17
N GLY A 486 -2.15 23.74 6.87
CA GLY A 486 -2.45 25.05 6.29
C GLY A 486 -1.35 26.11 6.46
N LYS A 487 -0.20 25.78 7.07
CA LYS A 487 0.96 26.67 7.23
C LYS A 487 1.40 27.30 5.91
N TRP A 488 1.48 26.52 4.83
CA TRP A 488 1.98 27.01 3.54
C TRP A 488 0.86 27.44 2.60
N SER A 489 -0.26 26.73 2.62
CA SER A 489 -1.47 27.07 1.85
C SER A 489 -2.05 28.45 2.24
N ASN A 490 -1.88 28.88 3.49
CA ASN A 490 -2.43 30.15 4.00
C ASN A 490 -1.40 31.29 4.11
N LEU A 491 -0.12 31.06 3.77
CA LEU A 491 0.88 32.11 3.80
C LEU A 491 0.58 33.13 2.70
N ASN A 492 0.31 34.38 3.10
CA ASN A 492 0.23 35.48 2.15
C ASN A 492 1.60 35.65 1.51
N VAL A 493 1.66 35.47 0.20
CA VAL A 493 2.88 35.48 -0.62
C VAL A 493 3.59 36.86 -0.63
N ASN A 494 3.01 37.85 0.04
CA ASN A 494 3.56 39.22 0.18
C ASN A 494 4.38 39.45 1.47
N SER A 495 4.72 38.40 2.23
CA SER A 495 5.54 38.52 3.44
C SER A 495 6.94 37.91 3.27
N THR A 496 7.69 38.42 2.29
CA THR A 496 9.15 38.28 2.17
C THR A 496 9.73 39.57 1.64
#